data_AF-A0A939IR82-F1
#
_entry.id   AF-A0A939IR82-F1
#
_cell.length_a   1.000
_cell.length_b   1.000
_cell.length_c   1.000
_cell.angle_alpha   90.00
_cell.angle_beta   90.00
_cell.angle_gamma   90.00
#
_symmetry.space_group_name_H-M   'P 1'
#
loop_
_entity.id
_entity.type
_entity.pdbx_description
1 polymer ?
#
loop_
_entity_poly.entity_id
_entity_poly.type
_entity_poly.pdbx_seq_one_letter_code
_entity_poly.pdbx_strand_id
1 'polypeptide(L)'
;MDPFWAMAAELWWVAPVVIGGATTAVVVSRRASVSNKRLGYDAARLELRQAQQDARVAADNARVARAEATRVTADRAASRTDSGAVAAARRALREAQLASKAATARVKAARARVVAERTALSHGGGAPLERMRHRHDAVLTRWMEYETDPDKLLAFPAMSDARAPATAAFLAAVQEARELRPNEEQRVTASDYGAYRDAVERLERAFDLAERSVRGEKLQPDGADALRDAARTLMERTTDVINRTSDVLGMWTRPHRDDPPRDSR
;
A
#
# COMPACT_ATOMS: atom_id res chain seq x y z
N MET A 1 -32.47 -51.66 19.95
CA MET A 1 -31.02 -51.94 19.91
C MET A 1 -30.78 -52.59 18.58
N ASP A 2 -30.56 -51.76 17.56
CA ASP A 2 -30.08 -52.12 16.23
C ASP A 2 -29.50 -50.86 15.56
N PRO A 3 -28.56 -51.01 14.62
CA PRO A 3 -27.46 -50.08 14.37
C PRO A 3 -27.71 -49.20 13.14
N PHE A 4 -27.63 -47.88 13.28
CA PHE A 4 -27.86 -46.90 12.20
C PHE A 4 -26.58 -46.13 11.80
N TRP A 5 -25.45 -46.82 11.65
CA TRP A 5 -24.17 -46.26 11.17
C TRP A 5 -23.87 -46.56 9.69
N ALA A 6 -24.81 -46.30 8.78
CA ALA A 6 -24.49 -46.32 7.36
C ALA A 6 -25.17 -45.17 6.62
N MET A 7 -24.34 -44.32 6.02
CA MET A 7 -24.65 -43.21 5.09
C MET A 7 -25.00 -41.84 5.69
N ALA A 8 -23.97 -41.09 6.09
CA ALA A 8 -24.00 -39.61 6.03
C ALA A 8 -22.57 -39.03 5.99
N ALA A 9 -21.78 -39.40 4.98
CA ALA A 9 -20.46 -38.82 4.75
C ALA A 9 -20.14 -38.77 3.24
N GLU A 10 -20.87 -37.97 2.45
CA GLU A 10 -20.47 -37.73 1.04
C GLU A 10 -21.18 -36.57 0.30
N LEU A 11 -21.71 -35.54 0.97
CA LEU A 11 -22.52 -34.51 0.30
C LEU A 11 -22.26 -33.07 0.79
N TRP A 12 -21.00 -32.63 0.79
CA TRP A 12 -20.67 -31.18 0.93
C TRP A 12 -20.03 -30.57 -0.32
N TRP A 13 -19.94 -31.34 -1.42
CA TRP A 13 -19.46 -30.87 -2.71
C TRP A 13 -20.58 -31.10 -3.77
N VAL A 14 -21.00 -30.04 -4.47
CA VAL A 14 -22.03 -29.97 -5.55
C VAL A 14 -23.50 -30.00 -5.05
N ALA A 15 -24.37 -28.98 -5.16
CA ALA A 15 -24.51 -27.83 -6.08
C ALA A 15 -25.25 -26.64 -5.40
N PRO A 16 -25.09 -25.38 -5.86
CA PRO A 16 -25.98 -24.30 -5.48
C PRO A 16 -27.29 -24.38 -6.29
N VAL A 17 -28.42 -24.31 -5.58
CA VAL A 17 -29.76 -24.18 -6.15
C VAL A 17 -29.90 -22.84 -6.85
N VAL A 18 -30.25 -22.89 -8.14
CA VAL A 18 -30.62 -21.75 -9.00
C VAL A 18 -32.09 -21.43 -8.78
N ILE A 19 -32.40 -20.24 -8.25
CA ILE A 19 -33.72 -19.61 -8.33
C ILE A 19 -33.51 -18.13 -8.64
N GLY A 20 -34.05 -17.65 -9.76
CA GLY A 20 -34.18 -16.23 -10.09
C GLY A 20 -33.34 -15.77 -11.29
N GLY A 21 -34.00 -15.48 -12.41
CA GLY A 21 -33.38 -15.09 -13.66
C GLY A 21 -32.58 -13.78 -13.60
N ALA A 22 -31.33 -13.85 -14.02
CA ALA A 22 -30.58 -12.77 -14.64
C ALA A 22 -29.44 -13.43 -15.44
N THR A 23 -29.44 -13.26 -16.76
CA THR A 23 -28.39 -13.76 -17.64
C THR A 23 -27.10 -12.97 -17.39
N THR A 24 -26.31 -13.40 -16.40
CA THR A 24 -24.93 -12.95 -16.27
C THR A 24 -24.10 -13.68 -17.31
N ALA A 25 -23.70 -12.96 -18.36
CA ALA A 25 -22.66 -13.40 -19.25
C ALA A 25 -21.37 -13.56 -18.43
N VAL A 26 -21.04 -14.80 -18.06
CA VAL A 26 -19.72 -15.12 -17.50
C VAL A 26 -18.73 -15.03 -18.67
N VAL A 27 -18.16 -13.84 -18.84
CA VAL A 27 -17.00 -13.67 -19.71
C VAL A 27 -15.83 -14.36 -19.02
N VAL A 28 -15.61 -15.64 -19.35
CA VAL A 28 -14.37 -16.35 -19.05
C VAL A 28 -13.29 -15.74 -19.91
N SER A 29 -12.75 -14.60 -19.49
CA SER A 29 -11.53 -14.06 -20.07
C SER A 29 -10.44 -15.11 -19.87
N ARG A 30 -9.89 -15.63 -20.97
CA ARG A 30 -8.69 -16.49 -20.91
C ARG A 30 -7.57 -15.65 -20.31
N ARG A 31 -7.36 -15.79 -19.00
CA ARG A 31 -6.25 -15.16 -18.28
C ARG A 31 -4.94 -15.61 -18.92
N ALA A 32 -4.30 -14.70 -19.65
CA ALA A 32 -2.99 -14.95 -20.23
C ALA A 32 -1.99 -15.14 -19.08
N SER A 33 -1.49 -16.37 -18.95
CA SER A 33 -0.44 -16.71 -17.99
C SER A 33 0.86 -16.03 -18.41
N VAL A 34 1.50 -15.31 -17.49
CA VAL A 34 2.78 -14.65 -17.72
C VAL A 34 3.92 -15.58 -17.32
N SER A 35 5.07 -15.48 -17.98
CA SER A 35 6.30 -16.16 -17.56
C SER A 35 6.62 -15.83 -16.09
N ASN A 36 6.84 -16.85 -15.26
CA ASN A 36 7.11 -16.72 -13.83
C ASN A 36 8.19 -15.65 -13.54
N LYS A 37 9.22 -15.56 -14.39
CA LYS A 37 10.31 -14.57 -14.25
C LYS A 37 9.85 -13.11 -14.30
N ARG A 38 8.84 -12.80 -15.12
CA ARG A 38 8.35 -11.41 -15.35
C ARG A 38 7.15 -11.04 -14.50
N LEU A 39 6.64 -11.99 -13.72
CA LEU A 39 5.39 -11.85 -12.97
C LEU A 39 5.38 -10.62 -12.06
N GLY A 40 6.46 -10.38 -11.31
CA GLY A 40 6.60 -9.22 -10.44
C GLY A 40 6.60 -7.88 -11.18
N TYR A 41 7.33 -7.80 -12.29
CA TYR A 41 7.36 -6.59 -13.13
C TYR A 41 6.00 -6.29 -13.78
N ASP A 42 5.33 -7.32 -14.31
CA ASP A 42 4.03 -7.14 -14.96
C ASP A 42 2.93 -6.77 -13.93
N ALA A 43 3.00 -7.29 -12.70
CA ALA A 43 2.16 -6.86 -11.58
C ALA A 43 2.41 -5.39 -11.20
N ALA A 44 3.67 -4.99 -11.05
CA ALA A 44 4.03 -3.61 -10.74
C ALA A 44 3.55 -2.62 -11.83
N ARG A 45 3.60 -3.01 -13.11
CA ARG A 45 3.05 -2.21 -14.21
C ARG A 45 1.53 -2.12 -14.18
N LEU A 46 0.84 -3.19 -13.79
CA LEU A 46 -0.61 -3.17 -13.61
C LEU A 46 -1.00 -2.19 -12.49
N GLU A 47 -0.35 -2.28 -11.34
CA GLU A 47 -0.53 -1.37 -10.21
C GLU A 47 -0.27 0.09 -10.58
N LEU A 48 0.80 0.36 -11.33
CA LEU A 48 1.10 1.73 -11.78
C LEU A 48 -0.02 2.30 -12.65
N ARG A 49 -0.62 1.48 -13.54
CA ARG A 49 -1.75 1.93 -14.37
C ARG A 49 -2.99 2.21 -13.52
N GLN A 50 -3.30 1.32 -12.58
CA GLN A 50 -4.42 1.51 -11.64
C GLN A 50 -4.22 2.78 -10.79
N ALA A 51 -3.05 2.95 -10.18
CA ALA A 51 -2.74 4.13 -9.38
C ALA A 51 -2.84 5.43 -10.19
N GLN A 52 -2.45 5.43 -11.47
CA GLN A 52 -2.60 6.59 -12.34
C GLN A 52 -4.07 6.91 -12.65
N GLN A 53 -4.91 5.89 -12.83
CA GLN A 53 -6.35 6.07 -13.01
C GLN A 53 -6.99 6.62 -11.73
N ASP A 54 -6.68 6.03 -10.58
CA ASP A 54 -7.17 6.49 -9.28
C ASP A 54 -6.76 7.92 -8.97
N ALA A 55 -5.52 8.30 -9.31
CA ALA A 55 -5.04 9.66 -9.12
C ALA A 55 -5.77 10.69 -10.01
N ARG A 56 -6.15 10.30 -11.24
CA ARG A 56 -6.98 11.15 -12.12
C ARG A 56 -8.37 11.34 -11.51
N VAL A 57 -9.02 10.23 -11.13
CA VAL A 57 -10.35 10.26 -10.49
C VAL A 57 -10.33 11.11 -9.21
N ALA A 58 -9.33 10.92 -8.35
CA ALA A 58 -9.21 11.69 -7.11
C ALA A 58 -8.94 13.18 -7.36
N ALA A 59 -8.19 13.53 -8.41
CA ALA A 59 -7.97 14.92 -8.80
C ALA A 59 -9.26 15.56 -9.33
N ASP A 60 -10.06 14.84 -10.11
CA ASP A 60 -11.35 15.32 -10.61
C ASP A 60 -12.35 15.51 -9.46
N ASN A 61 -12.42 14.56 -8.51
CA ASN A 61 -13.23 14.71 -7.30
C ASN A 61 -12.83 15.93 -6.47
N ALA A 62 -11.54 16.23 -6.35
CA ALA A 62 -11.07 17.43 -5.66
C ALA A 62 -11.46 18.73 -6.37
N ARG A 63 -11.54 18.73 -7.71
CA ARG A 63 -12.03 19.88 -8.49
C ARG A 63 -13.54 20.07 -8.30
N VAL A 64 -14.31 18.99 -8.33
CA VAL A 64 -15.76 19.01 -8.08
C VAL A 64 -16.05 19.54 -6.69
N ALA A 65 -15.41 18.98 -5.65
CA ALA A 65 -15.58 19.43 -4.27
C ALA A 65 -15.19 20.91 -4.07
N ARG A 66 -14.21 21.40 -4.84
CA ARG A 66 -13.84 22.83 -4.84
C ARG A 66 -14.94 23.69 -5.44
N ALA A 67 -15.50 23.29 -6.59
CA ALA A 67 -16.60 24.00 -7.24
C ALA A 67 -17.85 24.03 -6.33
N GLU A 68 -18.17 22.91 -5.69
CA GLU A 68 -19.26 22.82 -4.70
C GLU A 68 -19.02 23.73 -3.51
N ALA A 69 -17.81 23.72 -2.93
CA ALA A 69 -17.48 24.63 -1.84
C ALA A 69 -17.64 26.10 -2.24
N THR A 70 -17.20 26.49 -3.44
CA THR A 70 -17.39 27.87 -3.94
C THR A 70 -18.86 28.21 -4.16
N ARG A 71 -19.65 27.28 -4.71
CA ARG A 71 -21.10 27.45 -4.91
C ARG A 71 -21.81 27.64 -3.57
N VAL A 72 -21.56 26.76 -2.59
CA VAL A 72 -22.20 26.83 -1.27
C VAL A 72 -21.80 28.12 -0.55
N THR A 73 -20.56 28.61 -0.70
CA THR A 73 -20.18 29.92 -0.16
C THR A 73 -20.92 31.09 -0.83
N ALA A 74 -21.20 31.01 -2.14
CA ALA A 74 -21.97 32.02 -2.85
C ALA A 74 -23.46 31.98 -2.46
N ASP A 75 -24.04 30.79 -2.34
CA ASP A 75 -25.41 30.60 -1.85
C ASP A 75 -25.56 31.13 -0.42
N ARG A 76 -24.52 31.02 0.41
CA ARG A 76 -24.52 31.58 1.77
C ARG A 76 -24.54 33.11 1.76
N ALA A 77 -23.80 33.74 0.84
CA ALA A 77 -23.81 35.20 0.67
C ALA A 77 -25.18 35.70 0.19
N ALA A 78 -25.89 34.89 -0.61
CA ALA A 78 -27.26 35.15 -1.05
C ALA A 78 -28.35 34.72 -0.03
N SER A 79 -27.97 34.33 1.19
CA SER A 79 -28.89 33.83 2.24
C SER A 79 -29.76 32.63 1.83
N ARG A 80 -29.30 31.81 0.86
CA ARG A 80 -29.99 30.59 0.38
C ARG A 80 -29.57 29.32 1.11
N THR A 81 -28.53 29.39 1.94
CA THR A 81 -28.02 28.25 2.72
C THR A 81 -27.45 28.73 4.07
N ASP A 82 -27.18 27.79 4.98
CA ASP A 82 -26.69 28.07 6.33
C ASP A 82 -25.16 27.93 6.48
N SER A 83 -24.65 28.21 7.68
CA SER A 83 -23.22 28.08 7.98
C SER A 83 -22.74 26.62 8.10
N GLY A 84 -23.65 25.70 8.44
CA GLY A 84 -23.38 24.26 8.56
C GLY A 84 -23.09 23.62 7.20
N ALA A 85 -23.85 24.00 6.17
CA ALA A 85 -23.64 23.59 4.79
C ALA A 85 -22.28 24.04 4.27
N VAL A 86 -21.87 25.29 4.56
CA VAL A 86 -20.53 25.79 4.23
C VAL A 86 -19.45 24.98 4.95
N ALA A 87 -19.63 24.68 6.23
CA ALA A 87 -18.68 23.87 6.99
C ALA A 87 -18.56 22.43 6.44
N ALA A 88 -19.69 21.82 6.06
CA ALA A 88 -19.73 20.50 5.43
C ALA A 88 -19.01 20.49 4.07
N ALA A 89 -19.28 21.46 3.20
CA ALA A 89 -18.61 21.58 1.90
C ALA A 89 -17.09 21.77 2.05
N ARG A 90 -16.65 22.54 3.05
CA ARG A 90 -15.21 22.68 3.38
C ARG A 90 -14.58 21.39 3.89
N ARG A 91 -15.30 20.56 4.66
CA ARG A 91 -14.82 19.23 5.08
C ARG A 91 -14.67 18.30 3.87
N ALA A 92 -15.70 18.21 3.04
CA ALA A 92 -15.66 17.41 1.81
C ALA A 92 -14.50 17.82 0.89
N LEU A 93 -14.25 19.13 0.73
CA LEU A 93 -13.09 19.62 -0.03
C LEU A 93 -11.75 19.15 0.58
N ARG A 94 -11.58 19.25 1.90
CA ARG A 94 -10.35 18.80 2.57
C ARG A 94 -10.14 17.30 2.41
N GLU A 95 -11.20 16.50 2.57
CA GLU A 95 -11.17 15.05 2.36
C GLU A 95 -10.79 14.70 0.92
N ALA A 96 -11.39 15.35 -0.08
CA ALA A 96 -11.06 15.14 -1.48
C ALA A 96 -9.61 15.55 -1.81
N GLN A 97 -9.11 16.63 -1.22
CA GLN A 97 -7.70 17.03 -1.36
C GLN A 97 -6.74 16.03 -0.73
N LEU A 98 -7.06 15.50 0.46
CA LEU A 98 -6.27 14.46 1.11
C LEU A 98 -6.27 13.18 0.27
N ALA A 99 -7.42 12.78 -0.26
CA ALA A 99 -7.54 11.63 -1.16
C ALA A 99 -6.70 11.80 -2.43
N SER A 100 -6.74 12.99 -3.06
CA SER A 100 -5.91 13.33 -4.23
C SER A 100 -4.40 13.26 -3.94
N LYS A 101 -3.97 13.80 -2.79
CA LYS A 101 -2.58 13.70 -2.33
C LYS A 101 -2.17 12.26 -2.08
N ALA A 102 -3.02 11.48 -1.41
CA ALA A 102 -2.77 10.06 -1.16
C ALA A 102 -2.68 9.26 -2.46
N ALA A 103 -3.57 9.51 -3.44
CA ALA A 103 -3.50 8.86 -4.75
C ALA A 103 -2.22 9.23 -5.52
N THR A 104 -1.77 10.48 -5.44
CA THR A 104 -0.48 10.90 -6.01
C THR A 104 0.70 10.19 -5.33
N ALA A 105 0.67 10.01 -4.00
CA ALA A 105 1.67 9.24 -3.28
C ALA A 105 1.68 7.77 -3.72
N ARG A 106 0.50 7.16 -3.94
CA ARG A 106 0.38 5.79 -4.48
C ARG A 106 1.01 5.67 -5.87
N VAL A 107 0.84 6.65 -6.75
CA VAL A 107 1.52 6.66 -8.07
C VAL A 107 3.04 6.66 -7.90
N LYS A 108 3.58 7.46 -6.96
CA LYS A 108 5.03 7.49 -6.69
C LYS A 108 5.53 6.15 -6.16
N ALA A 109 4.80 5.53 -5.22
CA ALA A 109 5.12 4.21 -4.69
C ALA A 109 5.09 3.13 -5.79
N ALA A 110 4.04 3.11 -6.63
CA ALA A 110 3.92 2.18 -7.75
C ALA A 110 5.05 2.36 -8.78
N ARG A 111 5.49 3.60 -9.06
CA ARG A 111 6.66 3.86 -9.91
C ARG A 111 7.94 3.29 -9.30
N ALA A 112 8.18 3.52 -8.01
CA ALA A 112 9.34 2.99 -7.32
C ALA A 112 9.36 1.45 -7.38
N ARG A 113 8.19 0.82 -7.23
CA ARG A 113 8.02 -0.64 -7.33
C ARG A 113 8.29 -1.18 -8.74
N VAL A 114 7.85 -0.50 -9.79
CA VAL A 114 8.21 -0.86 -11.18
C VAL A 114 9.73 -0.81 -11.38
N VAL A 115 10.40 0.19 -10.82
CA VAL A 115 11.87 0.29 -10.89
C VAL A 115 12.53 -0.87 -10.13
N ALA A 116 12.07 -1.16 -8.91
CA ALA A 116 12.60 -2.26 -8.08
C ALA A 116 12.44 -3.63 -8.76
N GLU A 117 11.26 -3.92 -9.32
CA GLU A 117 11.01 -5.19 -10.02
C GLU A 117 11.79 -5.29 -11.34
N ARG A 118 11.96 -4.16 -12.04
CA ARG A 118 12.83 -4.12 -13.23
C ARG A 118 14.27 -4.45 -12.86
N THR A 119 14.79 -3.86 -11.77
CA THR A 119 16.15 -4.17 -11.30
C THR A 119 16.27 -5.62 -10.85
N ALA A 120 15.28 -6.18 -10.13
CA ALA A 120 15.29 -7.58 -9.71
C ALA A 120 15.31 -8.54 -10.91
N LEU A 121 14.56 -8.21 -11.97
CA LEU A 121 14.56 -8.96 -13.22
C LEU A 121 15.93 -8.92 -13.92
N SER A 122 16.60 -7.77 -13.94
CA SER A 122 17.93 -7.61 -14.56
C SER A 122 19.05 -8.36 -13.83
N HIS A 123 18.99 -8.43 -12.50
CA HIS A 123 20.02 -9.08 -11.67
C HIS A 123 19.82 -10.59 -11.52
N GLY A 124 18.93 -11.20 -12.31
CA GLY A 124 18.67 -12.64 -12.25
C GLY A 124 18.09 -13.10 -10.91
N GLY A 125 17.37 -12.22 -10.20
CA GLY A 125 16.74 -12.57 -8.93
C GLY A 125 15.85 -13.81 -9.07
N GLY A 126 15.80 -14.64 -8.02
CA GLY A 126 14.98 -15.86 -7.99
C GLY A 126 13.51 -15.59 -8.34
N ALA A 127 12.75 -16.62 -8.73
CA ALA A 127 11.37 -16.44 -9.21
C ALA A 127 10.52 -15.57 -8.25
N PRO A 128 9.89 -14.47 -8.70
CA PRO A 128 9.15 -13.54 -7.84
C PRO A 128 8.13 -14.21 -6.93
N LEU A 129 7.43 -15.23 -7.42
CA LEU A 129 6.47 -16.01 -6.63
C LEU A 129 7.15 -16.79 -5.50
N GLU A 130 8.28 -17.43 -5.80
CA GLU A 130 9.03 -18.21 -4.82
C GLU A 130 9.60 -17.32 -3.70
N ARG A 131 10.10 -16.13 -4.05
CA ARG A 131 10.51 -15.14 -3.06
C ARG A 131 9.36 -14.77 -2.11
N MET A 132 8.13 -14.66 -2.61
CA MET A 132 6.97 -14.36 -1.77
C MET A 132 6.53 -15.54 -0.91
N ARG A 133 6.64 -16.78 -1.42
CA ARG A 133 6.41 -18.00 -0.63
C ARG A 133 7.41 -18.11 0.52
N HIS A 134 8.70 -17.91 0.25
CA HIS A 134 9.72 -17.89 1.30
C HIS A 134 9.45 -16.85 2.39
N ARG A 135 9.00 -15.64 2.01
CA ARG A 135 8.64 -14.60 2.99
C ARG A 135 7.43 -14.99 3.84
N HIS A 136 6.40 -15.54 3.23
CA HIS A 136 5.23 -16.08 3.94
C HIS A 136 5.66 -17.17 4.93
N ASP A 137 6.42 -18.16 4.46
CA ASP A 137 6.88 -19.27 5.27
C ASP A 137 7.78 -18.80 6.42
N ALA A 138 8.64 -17.79 6.20
CA ALA A 138 9.48 -17.23 7.25
C ALA A 138 8.67 -16.60 8.41
N VAL A 139 7.54 -15.93 8.12
CA VAL A 139 6.66 -15.41 9.17
C VAL A 139 5.99 -16.55 9.92
N LEU A 140 5.49 -17.57 9.21
CA LEU A 140 4.86 -18.73 9.86
C LEU A 140 5.87 -19.50 10.72
N THR A 141 7.11 -19.69 10.27
CA THR A 141 8.17 -20.32 11.06
C THR A 141 8.44 -19.54 12.34
N ARG A 142 8.57 -18.21 12.27
CA ARG A 142 8.73 -17.36 13.47
C ARG A 142 7.53 -17.47 14.40
N TRP A 143 6.30 -17.49 13.87
CA TRP A 143 5.10 -17.64 14.67
C TRP A 143 5.02 -19.00 15.36
N MET A 144 5.40 -20.09 14.66
CA MET A 144 5.42 -21.45 15.21
C MET A 144 6.30 -21.57 16.46
N GLU A 145 7.33 -20.73 16.61
CA GLU A 145 8.11 -20.68 17.85
C GLU A 145 7.24 -20.27 19.06
N TYR A 146 6.29 -19.35 18.89
CA TYR A 146 5.38 -18.96 19.97
C TYR A 146 4.35 -20.04 20.31
N GLU A 147 4.06 -20.96 19.38
CA GLU A 147 3.10 -22.06 19.58
C GLU A 147 3.76 -23.34 20.11
N THR A 148 5.05 -23.54 19.86
CA THR A 148 5.75 -24.81 20.17
C THR A 148 6.77 -24.69 21.30
N ASP A 149 7.30 -23.49 21.57
CA ASP A 149 8.24 -23.27 22.67
C ASP A 149 7.48 -23.01 23.99
N PRO A 150 7.58 -23.89 25.00
CA PRO A 150 6.86 -23.74 26.26
C PRO A 150 7.24 -22.45 27.00
N ASP A 151 8.49 -22.00 26.89
CA ASP A 151 8.94 -20.77 27.55
C ASP A 151 8.29 -19.55 26.91
N LYS A 152 8.16 -19.53 25.58
CA LYS A 152 7.47 -18.44 24.86
C LYS A 152 5.97 -18.46 25.08
N LEU A 153 5.34 -19.63 25.16
CA LEU A 153 3.92 -19.76 25.48
C LEU A 153 3.60 -19.17 26.86
N LEU A 154 4.45 -19.44 27.86
CA LEU A 154 4.28 -18.89 29.22
C LEU A 154 4.60 -17.40 29.29
N ALA A 155 5.62 -16.92 28.56
CA ALA A 155 6.03 -15.53 28.57
C ALA A 155 5.10 -14.61 27.74
N PHE A 156 4.55 -15.11 26.63
CA PHE A 156 3.79 -14.31 25.67
C PHE A 156 2.43 -14.95 25.31
N PRO A 157 1.56 -15.27 26.28
CA PRO A 157 0.28 -15.97 26.02
C PRO A 157 -0.66 -15.17 25.11
N ALA A 158 -0.51 -13.84 25.07
CA ALA A 158 -1.28 -12.97 24.18
C ALA A 158 -0.95 -13.17 22.69
N MET A 159 0.18 -13.80 22.35
CA MET A 159 0.56 -14.09 20.96
C MET A 159 -0.30 -15.20 20.33
N SER A 160 -0.93 -16.03 21.16
CA SER A 160 -1.86 -17.10 20.75
C SER A 160 -3.33 -16.76 21.06
N ASP A 161 -3.60 -15.65 21.76
CA ASP A 161 -4.96 -15.22 22.11
C ASP A 161 -5.59 -14.33 21.03
N ALA A 162 -6.59 -14.86 20.32
CA ALA A 162 -7.35 -14.12 19.31
C ALA A 162 -8.21 -12.97 19.89
N ARG A 163 -8.32 -12.82 21.22
CA ARG A 163 -8.96 -11.65 21.85
C ARG A 163 -8.03 -10.44 21.89
N ALA A 164 -6.71 -10.64 21.81
CA ALA A 164 -5.76 -9.56 21.70
C ALA A 164 -5.88 -8.92 20.30
N PRO A 165 -6.15 -7.60 20.17
CA PRO A 165 -6.47 -6.99 18.88
C PRO A 165 -5.36 -7.12 17.82
N ALA A 166 -4.10 -7.00 18.22
CA ALA A 166 -2.95 -7.12 17.31
C ALA A 166 -2.77 -8.58 16.82
N THR A 167 -2.93 -9.55 17.73
CA THR A 167 -2.92 -10.98 17.41
C THR A 167 -4.09 -11.35 16.51
N ALA A 168 -5.30 -10.85 16.77
CA ALA A 168 -6.47 -11.05 15.92
C ALA A 168 -6.22 -10.56 14.49
N ALA A 169 -5.63 -9.36 14.34
CA ALA A 169 -5.28 -8.81 13.04
C ALA A 169 -4.20 -9.64 12.33
N PHE A 170 -3.21 -10.16 13.08
CA PHE A 170 -2.21 -11.09 12.55
C PHE A 170 -2.84 -12.39 12.05
N LEU A 171 -3.70 -13.04 12.86
CA LEU A 171 -4.37 -14.28 12.47
C LEU A 171 -5.28 -14.09 11.25
N ALA A 172 -5.97 -12.94 11.16
CA ALA A 172 -6.73 -12.60 9.96
C ALA A 172 -5.83 -12.46 8.72
N ALA A 173 -4.64 -11.86 8.88
CA ALA A 173 -3.67 -11.74 7.79
C ALA A 173 -3.04 -13.10 7.40
N VAL A 174 -2.86 -14.03 8.35
CA VAL A 174 -2.45 -15.42 8.07
C VAL A 174 -3.49 -16.10 7.18
N GLN A 175 -4.77 -16.01 7.54
CA GLN A 175 -5.85 -16.62 6.78
C GLN A 175 -5.93 -16.05 5.37
N GLU A 176 -5.88 -14.73 5.23
CA GLU A 176 -5.91 -14.07 3.93
C GLU A 176 -4.70 -14.42 3.05
N ALA A 177 -3.49 -14.43 3.61
CA ALA A 177 -2.28 -14.81 2.88
C ALA A 177 -2.34 -16.29 2.44
N ARG A 178 -2.94 -17.16 3.26
CA ARG A 178 -3.17 -18.58 2.93
C ARG A 178 -4.19 -18.73 1.79
N GLU A 179 -5.31 -18.01 1.83
CA GLU A 179 -6.34 -18.05 0.79
C GLU A 179 -5.82 -17.56 -0.56
N LEU A 180 -4.95 -16.54 -0.55
CA LEU A 180 -4.36 -15.96 -1.76
C LEU A 180 -3.10 -16.69 -2.23
N ARG A 181 -2.57 -17.65 -1.46
CA ARG A 181 -1.35 -18.39 -1.81
C ARG A 181 -1.60 -19.26 -3.05
N PRO A 182 -0.92 -19.02 -4.18
CA PRO A 182 -1.12 -19.83 -5.37
C PRO A 182 -0.57 -21.24 -5.18
N ASN A 183 -1.30 -22.25 -5.66
CA ASN A 183 -0.84 -23.64 -5.71
C ASN A 183 0.28 -23.81 -6.76
N GLU A 184 1.12 -24.85 -6.63
CA GLU A 184 2.26 -25.09 -7.54
C GLU A 184 1.84 -25.34 -8.99
N GLU A 185 0.71 -25.99 -9.20
CA GLU A 185 0.18 -26.33 -10.52
C GLU A 185 -0.64 -25.17 -11.14
N GLN A 186 -0.95 -24.14 -10.36
CA GLN A 186 -1.81 -23.05 -10.78
C GLN A 186 -1.04 -22.03 -11.62
N ARG A 187 -1.59 -21.69 -12.79
CA ARG A 187 -1.10 -20.55 -13.58
C ARG A 187 -1.47 -19.25 -12.88
N VAL A 188 -0.45 -18.48 -12.46
CA VAL A 188 -0.61 -17.23 -11.71
C VAL A 188 -0.61 -16.03 -12.65
N THR A 189 -1.59 -15.15 -12.52
CA THR A 189 -1.60 -13.87 -13.26
C THR A 189 -0.87 -12.76 -12.49
N ALA A 190 -0.53 -11.68 -13.19
CA ALA A 190 0.04 -10.49 -12.56
C ALA A 190 -0.86 -9.91 -11.44
N SER A 191 -2.19 -9.98 -11.61
CA SER A 191 -3.15 -9.53 -10.59
C SER A 191 -3.15 -10.45 -9.37
N ASP A 192 -3.15 -11.77 -9.58
CA ASP A 192 -3.13 -12.75 -8.49
C ASP A 192 -1.82 -12.64 -7.68
N TYR A 193 -0.69 -12.47 -8.39
CA TYR A 193 0.60 -12.24 -7.75
C TYR A 193 0.62 -10.94 -6.92
N GLY A 194 0.10 -9.84 -7.47
CA GLY A 194 0.01 -8.57 -6.74
C GLY A 194 -0.81 -8.70 -5.46
N ALA A 195 -1.97 -9.36 -5.53
CA ALA A 195 -2.82 -9.63 -4.38
C ALA A 195 -2.12 -10.50 -3.33
N TYR A 196 -1.47 -11.58 -3.74
CA TYR A 196 -0.70 -12.44 -2.83
C TYR A 196 0.46 -11.68 -2.18
N ARG A 197 1.23 -10.90 -2.95
CA ARG A 197 2.31 -10.06 -2.41
C ARG A 197 1.78 -9.09 -1.35
N ASP A 198 0.67 -8.40 -1.63
CA ASP A 198 0.09 -7.43 -0.69
C ASP A 198 -0.47 -8.11 0.58
N ALA A 199 -0.95 -9.35 0.46
CA ALA A 199 -1.33 -10.16 1.61
C ALA A 199 -0.10 -10.54 2.47
N VAL A 200 1.00 -10.99 1.85
CA VAL A 200 2.26 -11.30 2.56
C VAL A 200 2.85 -10.05 3.23
N GLU A 201 2.85 -8.90 2.55
CA GLU A 201 3.32 -7.64 3.14
C GLU A 201 2.45 -7.19 4.33
N ARG A 202 1.13 -7.49 4.32
CA ARG A 202 0.26 -7.23 5.47
C ARG A 202 0.47 -8.23 6.60
N LEU A 203 0.65 -9.51 6.27
CA LEU A 203 0.99 -10.56 7.22
C LEU A 203 2.26 -10.20 8.02
N GLU A 204 3.34 -9.83 7.33
CA GLU A 204 4.60 -9.40 7.97
C GLU A 204 4.39 -8.22 8.92
N ARG A 205 3.71 -7.16 8.45
CA ARG A 205 3.43 -5.99 9.28
C ARG A 205 2.55 -6.31 10.48
N ALA A 206 1.54 -7.16 10.31
CA ALA A 206 0.64 -7.57 11.38
C ALA A 206 1.36 -8.42 12.42
N PHE A 207 2.26 -9.31 11.97
CA PHE A 207 3.11 -10.09 12.86
C PHE A 207 4.05 -9.21 13.67
N ASP A 208 4.78 -8.28 13.02
CA ASP A 208 5.68 -7.35 13.71
C ASP A 208 4.92 -6.43 14.70
N LEU A 209 3.66 -6.09 14.39
CA LEU A 209 2.80 -5.35 15.30
C LEU A 209 2.39 -6.20 16.51
N ALA A 210 1.99 -7.45 16.27
CA ALA A 210 1.64 -8.40 17.33
C ALA A 210 2.83 -8.64 18.26
N GLU A 211 4.02 -8.93 17.73
CA GLU A 211 5.24 -9.15 18.53
C GLU A 211 5.59 -7.94 19.41
N ARG A 212 5.56 -6.73 18.86
CA ARG A 212 5.80 -5.51 19.65
C ARG A 212 4.75 -5.32 20.74
N SER A 213 3.49 -5.59 20.42
CA SER A 213 2.39 -5.45 21.38
C SER A 213 2.54 -6.40 22.57
N VAL A 214 2.92 -7.66 22.34
CA VAL A 214 3.09 -8.65 23.42
C VAL A 214 4.36 -8.45 24.22
N ARG A 215 5.39 -7.83 23.62
CA ARG A 215 6.63 -7.41 24.32
C ARG A 215 6.44 -6.14 25.16
N GLY A 216 5.27 -5.53 25.13
CA GLY A 216 5.00 -4.28 25.84
C GLY A 216 5.76 -3.09 25.27
N GLU A 217 6.32 -3.22 24.06
CA GLU A 217 6.86 -2.08 23.33
C GLU A 217 5.68 -1.17 23.00
N LYS A 218 5.61 -0.01 23.65
CA LYS A 218 4.66 1.02 23.25
C LYS A 218 4.89 1.25 21.77
N LEU A 219 3.80 1.20 20.98
CA LEU A 219 3.77 1.83 19.66
C LEU A 219 4.15 3.30 19.88
N GLN A 220 5.45 3.59 19.88
CA GLN A 220 5.89 4.95 19.68
C GLN A 220 5.28 5.37 18.34
N PRO A 221 4.77 6.60 18.22
CA PRO A 221 4.33 7.13 16.95
C PRO A 221 5.57 7.47 16.11
N ASP A 222 6.45 6.49 15.94
CA ASP A 222 7.74 6.58 15.27
C ASP A 222 7.52 7.01 13.82
N GLY A 223 6.36 6.68 13.22
CA GLY A 223 5.96 7.25 11.93
C GLY A 223 5.69 8.76 11.95
N ALA A 224 5.18 9.31 13.06
CA ALA A 224 4.94 10.75 13.20
C ALA A 224 6.19 11.52 13.64
N ASP A 225 7.08 10.87 14.39
CA ASP A 225 8.37 11.43 14.81
C ASP A 225 9.40 11.31 13.67
N ALA A 226 9.54 10.15 13.03
CA ALA A 226 10.35 9.98 11.82
C ALA A 226 9.84 10.82 10.65
N LEU A 227 8.53 11.05 10.50
CA LEU A 227 8.01 12.02 9.53
C LEU A 227 8.36 13.46 9.92
N ARG A 228 8.33 13.81 11.22
CA ARG A 228 8.77 15.11 11.73
C ARG A 228 10.27 15.31 11.54
N ASP A 229 11.07 14.27 11.69
CA ASP A 229 12.52 14.30 11.53
C ASP A 229 12.91 14.31 10.05
N ALA A 230 12.21 13.54 9.22
CA ALA A 230 12.34 13.63 7.77
C ALA A 230 11.89 15.01 7.26
N ALA A 231 10.84 15.59 7.83
CA ALA A 231 10.40 16.95 7.50
C ALA A 231 11.42 18.00 7.93
N ARG A 232 12.02 17.87 9.13
CA ARG A 232 13.12 18.75 9.58
C ARG A 232 14.34 18.63 8.66
N THR A 233 14.80 17.41 8.39
CA THR A 233 15.93 17.14 7.49
C THR A 233 15.67 17.67 6.08
N LEU A 234 14.42 17.56 5.59
CA LEU A 234 14.02 18.10 4.30
C LEU A 234 14.05 19.63 4.31
N MET A 235 13.53 20.27 5.37
CA MET A 235 13.56 21.72 5.54
C MET A 235 14.99 22.27 5.59
N GLU A 236 15.86 21.62 6.35
CA GLU A 236 17.29 21.94 6.43
C GLU A 236 17.96 21.83 5.05
N ARG A 237 17.71 20.73 4.32
CA ARG A 237 18.22 20.56 2.96
C ARG A 237 17.66 21.57 1.96
N THR A 238 16.42 22.02 2.11
CA THR A 238 15.86 23.07 1.25
C THR A 238 16.49 24.43 1.50
N THR A 239 16.86 24.75 2.75
CA THR A 239 17.58 25.99 3.08
C THR A 239 18.97 26.00 2.45
N ASP A 240 19.68 24.87 2.47
CA ASP A 240 20.99 24.74 1.82
C ASP A 240 20.91 24.88 0.29
N VAL A 241 19.87 24.33 -0.36
CA VAL A 241 19.69 24.47 -1.81
C VAL A 241 19.35 25.91 -2.19
N ILE A 242 18.54 26.62 -1.39
CA ILE A 242 18.22 28.04 -1.63
C ILE A 242 19.48 28.91 -1.52
N ASN A 243 20.31 28.69 -0.51
CA ASN A 243 21.58 29.41 -0.36
C ASN A 243 22.56 29.09 -1.50
N ARG A 244 22.61 27.82 -1.93
CA ARG A 244 23.44 27.39 -3.07
C ARG A 244 22.97 27.98 -4.40
N THR A 245 21.66 28.21 -4.58
CA THR A 245 21.13 28.92 -5.76
C THR A 245 21.44 30.41 -5.72
N SER A 246 21.60 31.01 -4.53
CA SER A 246 22.04 32.41 -4.39
C SER A 246 23.51 32.57 -4.80
N ASP A 247 24.39 31.63 -4.44
CA ASP A 247 25.80 31.65 -4.86
C ASP A 247 25.98 31.47 -6.38
N VAL A 248 25.17 30.60 -7.00
CA VAL A 248 25.21 30.38 -8.46
C VAL A 248 24.68 31.59 -9.23
N LEU A 249 23.71 32.34 -8.68
CA LEU A 249 23.21 33.59 -9.27
C LEU A 249 24.17 34.78 -9.02
N GLY A 250 24.93 34.77 -7.91
CA GLY A 250 26.00 35.73 -7.64
C GLY A 250 27.21 35.59 -8.57
N MET A 251 27.46 34.38 -9.09
CA MET A 251 28.55 34.11 -10.04
C MET A 251 28.31 34.78 -11.41
N TRP A 252 27.06 34.96 -11.81
CA TRP A 252 26.68 35.57 -13.10
C TRP A 252 26.57 37.10 -13.06
N THR A 253 26.63 37.72 -11.88
CA THR A 253 26.40 39.16 -11.70
C THR A 253 27.66 39.96 -11.33
N ARG A 254 28.84 39.32 -11.29
CA ARG A 254 30.11 40.06 -11.15
C ARG A 254 30.45 40.79 -12.45
N PRO A 255 30.58 42.13 -12.46
CA PRO A 255 31.03 42.85 -13.64
C PRO A 255 32.50 42.50 -13.90
N HIS A 256 32.80 42.10 -15.13
CA HIS A 256 34.18 41.96 -15.60
C HIS A 256 34.80 43.36 -15.63
N ARG A 257 35.73 43.62 -14.72
CA ARG A 257 36.51 44.86 -14.71
C ARG A 257 37.73 44.60 -15.58
N ASP A 258 37.67 45.08 -16.82
CA ASP A 258 38.82 45.08 -17.72
C ASP A 258 39.84 46.12 -17.21
N ASP A 259 40.95 45.64 -16.64
CA ASP A 259 42.13 46.47 -16.39
C ASP A 259 42.87 46.70 -17.73
N PRO A 260 43.11 47.95 -18.15
CA PRO A 260 43.83 48.22 -19.38
C PRO A 260 45.32 47.86 -19.23
N PRO A 261 45.98 47.41 -20.32
CA PRO A 261 47.36 46.99 -20.26
C PRO A 261 48.27 48.20 -19.99
N ARG A 262 49.11 48.06 -18.94
CA ARG A 262 50.25 48.96 -18.72
C ARG A 262 51.28 48.71 -19.81
N ASP A 263 51.36 49.66 -20.73
CA ASP A 263 52.36 49.69 -21.78
C ASP A 263 53.74 49.95 -21.15
N SER A 264 54.70 49.08 -21.45
CA SER A 264 56.10 49.23 -21.06
C SER A 264 56.92 49.62 -22.30
N ARG A 265 57.19 50.92 -22.44
CA ARG A 265 58.37 51.49 -23.11
C ARG A 265 58.58 52.94 -22.71
#